data_AF-A0A0C9T8V8-F1
#
_entry.id   AF-A0A0C9T8V8-F1
#
_cell.length_a   1.000
_cell.length_b   1.000
_cell.length_c   1.000
_cell.angle_alpha   90.00
_cell.angle_beta   90.00
_cell.angle_gamma   90.00
#
_symmetry.space_group_name_H-M   'P 1'
#
loop_
_entity.id
_entity.type
_entity.pdbx_description
1 polymer ?
#
loop_
_entity_poly.entity_id
_entity_poly.type
_entity_poly.pdbx_seq_one_letter_code
_entity_poly.pdbx_strand_id
1 'polypeptide(L)'
;MFSFSTLNITTDRQFEEYIRTYLFLNVTSIMIQEVMQYYPANISQGSPIDTSTLNALTPQFKRIAALQGDVNFQAPRRFFLQNRSGKQALWTYVSKRLKTGPLPRCCKLIHDLVRQHTPRIPICLQFHGSDISNVYGGQDMASYLVRFFSNLDPNGGTDLYWPQYTTVEPDMLEFLGGSIPHWPTEDTYRADAMAYPF
;
A
#
# COMPACT_ATOMS: atom_id res chain seq x y z
N MET A 1 9.66 -1.83 0.09
CA MET A 1 9.88 -1.52 -1.34
C MET A 1 10.25 -2.84 -1.96
N PHE A 2 9.34 -3.53 -2.66
CA PHE A 2 9.42 -4.99 -2.82
C PHE A 2 9.61 -5.49 -4.26
N SER A 3 9.33 -4.69 -5.27
CA SER A 3 9.29 -5.16 -6.67
C SER A 3 10.55 -4.81 -7.48
N PHE A 4 11.62 -4.35 -6.83
CA PHE A 4 12.86 -4.02 -7.55
C PHE A 4 13.63 -5.23 -8.03
N SER A 5 13.46 -6.37 -7.39
CA SER A 5 14.04 -7.64 -7.84
C SER A 5 13.33 -8.22 -9.07
N THR A 6 12.26 -7.59 -9.57
CA THR A 6 11.43 -8.11 -10.66
C THR A 6 11.53 -7.30 -11.95
N LEU A 7 12.60 -6.51 -12.13
CA LEU A 7 12.79 -5.66 -13.33
C LEU A 7 13.02 -6.46 -14.63
N ASN A 8 13.30 -7.76 -14.53
CA ASN A 8 13.39 -8.66 -15.67
C ASN A 8 12.02 -9.13 -16.19
N ILE A 9 10.93 -8.86 -15.48
CA ILE A 9 9.56 -9.25 -15.86
C ILE A 9 8.92 -8.11 -16.66
N THR A 10 8.64 -8.37 -17.93
CA THR A 10 8.10 -7.39 -18.87
C THR A 10 6.85 -7.85 -19.62
N THR A 11 6.50 -9.13 -19.55
CA THR A 11 5.36 -9.73 -20.26
C THR A 11 4.38 -10.42 -19.32
N ASP A 12 3.13 -10.63 -19.76
CA ASP A 12 2.11 -11.33 -18.98
C ASP A 12 2.50 -12.78 -18.68
N ARG A 13 3.14 -13.46 -19.63
CA ARG A 13 3.64 -14.82 -19.43
C ARG A 13 4.69 -14.89 -18.31
N GLN A 14 5.65 -13.96 -18.31
CA GLN A 14 6.66 -13.90 -17.23
C GLN A 14 6.03 -13.54 -15.89
N PHE A 15 4.95 -12.75 -15.88
CA PHE A 15 4.19 -12.44 -14.67
C PHE A 15 3.45 -13.68 -14.13
N GLU A 16 2.81 -14.46 -15.00
CA GLU A 16 2.19 -15.75 -14.63
C GLU A 16 3.24 -16.73 -14.05
N GLU A 17 4.38 -16.88 -14.74
CA GLU A 17 5.49 -17.71 -14.29
C GLU A 17 6.04 -17.24 -12.93
N TYR A 18 6.10 -15.93 -12.69
CA TYR A 18 6.50 -15.35 -11.42
C TYR A 18 5.54 -15.69 -10.28
N ILE A 19 4.22 -15.55 -10.50
CA ILE A 19 3.20 -15.89 -9.49
C ILE A 19 3.33 -17.37 -9.09
N ARG A 20 3.39 -18.26 -10.09
CA ARG A 20 3.53 -19.70 -9.88
C ARG A 20 4.79 -20.08 -9.11
N THR A 21 5.89 -19.39 -9.37
CA THR A 21 7.20 -19.78 -8.83
C THR A 21 7.45 -19.23 -7.43
N TYR A 22 7.02 -17.99 -7.15
CA TYR A 22 7.48 -17.25 -5.97
C TYR A 22 6.39 -16.79 -5.02
N LEU A 23 5.12 -16.70 -5.45
CA LEU A 23 4.04 -16.17 -4.61
C LEU A 23 3.17 -17.27 -4.04
N PHE A 24 2.69 -18.19 -4.88
CA PHE A 24 1.77 -19.24 -4.45
C PHE A 24 2.26 -20.61 -4.86
N LEU A 25 2.42 -21.51 -3.88
CA LEU A 25 2.79 -22.90 -4.13
C LEU A 25 1.53 -23.70 -4.49
N ASN A 26 1.65 -24.64 -5.43
CA ASN A 26 0.58 -25.57 -5.82
C ASN A 26 -0.73 -24.94 -6.34
N VAL A 27 -0.68 -23.74 -6.91
CA VAL A 27 -1.85 -23.12 -7.56
C VAL A 27 -2.04 -23.62 -9.00
N THR A 28 -3.31 -23.78 -9.40
CA THR A 28 -3.66 -24.14 -10.78
C THR A 28 -3.51 -22.94 -11.71
N SER A 29 -3.36 -23.18 -13.01
CA SER A 29 -3.36 -22.09 -14.01
C SER A 29 -4.63 -21.24 -13.98
N ILE A 30 -5.79 -21.86 -13.66
CA ILE A 30 -7.08 -21.15 -13.57
C ILE A 30 -7.01 -20.10 -12.45
N MET A 31 -6.54 -20.50 -11.27
CA MET A 31 -6.41 -19.58 -10.14
C MET A 31 -5.45 -18.42 -10.43
N ILE A 32 -4.34 -18.69 -11.13
CA ILE A 32 -3.42 -17.62 -11.51
C ILE A 32 -4.08 -16.66 -12.51
N GLN A 33 -4.84 -17.18 -13.47
CA GLN A 33 -5.58 -16.33 -14.41
C GLN A 33 -6.62 -15.46 -13.71
N GLU A 34 -7.31 -15.98 -12.69
CA GLU A 34 -8.23 -15.20 -11.85
C GLU A 34 -7.49 -14.09 -11.09
N VAL A 35 -6.33 -14.38 -10.48
CA VAL A 35 -5.47 -13.35 -9.86
C VAL A 35 -5.04 -12.30 -10.90
N MET A 36 -4.69 -12.71 -12.11
CA MET A 36 -4.30 -11.80 -13.19
C MET A 36 -5.44 -10.90 -13.68
N GLN A 37 -6.71 -11.26 -13.43
CA GLN A 37 -7.86 -10.38 -13.68
C GLN A 37 -7.98 -9.29 -12.63
N TYR A 38 -7.76 -9.62 -11.35
CA TYR A 38 -7.75 -8.64 -10.26
C TYR A 38 -6.59 -7.66 -10.34
N TYR A 39 -5.45 -8.10 -10.87
CA TYR A 39 -4.28 -7.28 -11.12
C TYR A 39 -4.03 -7.23 -12.63
N PRO A 40 -4.69 -6.34 -13.39
CA PRO A 40 -4.53 -6.27 -14.84
C PRO A 40 -3.20 -5.63 -15.27
N ALA A 41 -2.81 -5.83 -16.53
CA ALA A 41 -1.62 -5.22 -17.13
C ALA A 41 -1.74 -3.69 -17.34
N ASN A 42 -2.91 -3.11 -17.08
CA ASN A 42 -3.13 -1.66 -17.15
C ASN A 42 -2.27 -0.95 -16.08
N ILE A 43 -1.22 -0.27 -16.53
CA ILE A 43 -0.23 0.42 -15.68
C ILE A 43 -0.88 1.38 -14.68
N SER A 44 -1.98 2.05 -15.07
CA SER A 44 -2.66 3.02 -14.20
C SER A 44 -3.30 2.38 -12.96
N GLN A 45 -3.58 1.08 -12.97
CA GLN A 45 -4.21 0.34 -11.87
C GLN A 45 -3.20 -0.27 -10.88
N GLY A 46 -1.90 -0.21 -11.18
CA GLY A 46 -0.85 -0.74 -10.32
C GLY A 46 -0.41 0.23 -9.20
N SER A 47 0.64 -0.17 -8.47
CA SER A 47 1.25 0.62 -7.40
C SER A 47 2.56 1.28 -7.87
N PRO A 48 2.86 2.56 -7.54
CA PRO A 48 2.08 3.47 -6.70
C PRO A 48 0.71 3.82 -7.28
N ILE A 49 -0.29 3.80 -6.41
CA ILE A 49 -1.71 3.99 -6.75
C ILE A 49 -1.96 5.49 -6.99
N ASP A 50 -2.86 5.80 -7.93
CA ASP A 50 -3.24 7.18 -8.32
C ASP A 50 -2.12 7.99 -8.97
N THR A 51 -1.12 7.34 -9.57
CA THR A 51 -0.04 8.02 -10.30
C THR A 51 -0.14 7.88 -11.81
N SER A 52 -1.30 7.44 -12.34
CA SER A 52 -1.47 7.13 -13.76
C SER A 52 -0.34 6.20 -14.26
N THR A 53 0.27 6.50 -15.40
CA THR A 53 1.38 5.75 -15.99
C THR A 53 2.75 6.10 -15.41
N LEU A 54 2.86 7.08 -14.50
CA LEU A 54 4.12 7.41 -13.84
C LEU A 54 4.62 6.24 -12.98
N ASN A 55 5.94 6.16 -12.82
CA ASN A 55 6.64 5.16 -12.01
C ASN A 55 6.62 3.72 -12.58
N ALA A 56 6.29 3.54 -13.86
CA ALA A 56 6.35 2.26 -14.55
C ALA A 56 7.79 1.92 -15.00
N LEU A 57 8.60 1.35 -14.10
CA LEU A 57 9.99 0.97 -14.42
C LEU A 57 10.07 -0.13 -15.49
N THR A 58 9.05 -1.00 -15.53
CA THR A 58 8.78 -1.96 -16.59
C THR A 58 7.27 -1.99 -16.84
N PRO A 59 6.78 -2.60 -17.95
CA PRO A 59 5.34 -2.75 -18.18
C PRO A 59 4.60 -3.49 -17.05
N GLN A 60 5.28 -4.40 -16.33
CA GLN A 60 4.68 -5.19 -15.25
C GLN A 60 5.02 -4.66 -13.85
N PHE A 61 5.93 -3.70 -13.71
CA PHE A 61 6.46 -3.24 -12.41
C PHE A 61 5.35 -2.81 -11.46
N LYS A 62 4.45 -1.92 -11.91
CA LYS A 62 3.36 -1.42 -11.06
C LYS A 62 2.36 -2.50 -10.69
N ARG A 63 2.12 -3.46 -11.60
CA ARG A 63 1.23 -4.60 -11.39
C ARG A 63 1.77 -5.54 -10.31
N ILE A 64 3.06 -5.91 -10.42
CA ILE A 64 3.76 -6.72 -9.41
C ILE A 64 3.79 -6.01 -8.05
N ALA A 65 4.02 -4.70 -8.04
CA ALA A 65 4.03 -3.91 -6.81
C ALA A 65 2.67 -3.84 -6.12
N ALA A 66 1.57 -3.79 -6.87
CA ALA A 66 0.22 -3.87 -6.30
C ALA A 66 -0.03 -5.26 -5.69
N LEU A 67 0.25 -6.33 -6.45
CA LEU A 67 0.05 -7.70 -5.99
C LEU A 67 0.87 -8.02 -4.74
N GLN A 68 2.18 -7.75 -4.75
CA GLN A 68 3.04 -7.99 -3.59
C GLN A 68 2.62 -7.17 -2.38
N GLY A 69 2.24 -5.90 -2.57
CA GLY A 69 1.81 -5.03 -1.47
C GLY A 69 0.52 -5.53 -0.81
N ASP A 70 -0.41 -6.04 -1.61
CA ASP A 70 -1.66 -6.58 -1.10
C ASP A 70 -1.44 -7.94 -0.40
N VAL A 71 -0.76 -8.89 -1.06
CA VAL A 71 -0.53 -10.24 -0.51
C VAL A 71 0.24 -10.22 0.80
N ASN A 72 1.30 -9.40 0.90
CA ASN A 72 2.17 -9.40 2.08
C ASN A 72 1.65 -8.52 3.23
N PHE A 73 0.79 -7.52 2.95
CA PHE A 73 0.42 -6.51 3.96
C PHE A 73 -1.07 -6.20 4.01
N GLN A 74 -1.69 -5.78 2.89
CA GLN A 74 -3.05 -5.27 2.95
C GLN A 74 -4.09 -6.37 3.16
N ALA A 75 -3.97 -7.51 2.46
CA ALA A 75 -4.88 -8.64 2.65
C ALA A 75 -4.76 -9.25 4.06
N PRO A 76 -3.56 -9.53 4.61
CA PRO A 76 -3.43 -9.96 6.00
C PRO A 76 -3.99 -8.97 7.02
N ARG A 77 -3.75 -7.66 6.83
CA ARG A 77 -4.31 -6.60 7.70
C ARG A 77 -5.84 -6.64 7.67
N ARG A 78 -6.45 -6.65 6.48
CA ARG A 78 -7.91 -6.66 6.34
C ARG A 78 -8.53 -7.94 6.88
N PHE A 79 -7.93 -9.10 6.59
CA PHE A 79 -8.33 -10.39 7.15
C PHE A 79 -8.34 -10.36 8.69
N PHE A 80 -7.28 -9.82 9.32
CA PHE A 80 -7.22 -9.70 10.78
C PHE A 80 -8.32 -8.79 11.31
N LEU A 81 -8.51 -7.62 10.71
CA LEU A 81 -9.53 -6.66 11.13
C LEU A 81 -10.95 -7.25 11.06
N GLN A 82 -11.29 -7.91 9.95
CA GLN A 82 -12.59 -8.55 9.76
C GLN A 82 -12.85 -9.65 10.79
N ASN A 83 -11.83 -10.47 11.11
CA ASN A 83 -11.97 -11.56 12.07
C ASN A 83 -12.00 -11.12 13.54
N ARG A 84 -11.51 -9.91 13.83
CA ARG A 84 -11.45 -9.33 15.18
C ARG A 84 -12.54 -8.30 15.45
N SER A 85 -13.21 -7.81 14.42
CA SER A 85 -14.34 -6.90 14.56
C SER A 85 -15.42 -7.51 15.45
N GLY A 86 -16.00 -6.69 16.34
CA GLY A 86 -16.95 -7.12 17.36
C GLY A 86 -16.36 -7.89 18.55
N LYS A 87 -15.07 -8.26 18.51
CA LYS A 87 -14.39 -8.99 19.61
C LYS A 87 -13.44 -8.11 20.42
N GLN A 88 -12.98 -7.00 19.84
CA GLN A 88 -12.14 -5.99 20.49
C GLN A 88 -12.27 -4.67 19.74
N ALA A 89 -11.92 -3.57 20.40
CA ALA A 89 -11.82 -2.29 19.72
C ALA A 89 -10.64 -2.29 18.74
N LEU A 90 -10.86 -1.75 17.54
CA LEU A 90 -9.92 -1.79 16.44
C LEU A 90 -9.82 -0.40 15.83
N TRP A 91 -8.60 0.01 15.50
CA TRP A 91 -8.33 1.21 14.74
C TRP A 91 -7.34 0.85 13.65
N THR A 92 -7.60 1.33 12.43
CA THR A 92 -6.70 1.09 11.30
C THR A 92 -6.45 2.38 10.54
N TYR A 93 -5.33 2.43 9.83
CA TYR A 93 -4.90 3.62 9.10
C TYR A 93 -4.25 3.25 7.77
N VAL A 94 -4.20 4.23 6.87
CA VAL A 94 -3.41 4.18 5.65
C VAL A 94 -2.60 5.45 5.53
N SER A 95 -1.30 5.32 5.26
CA SER A 95 -0.45 6.47 4.97
C SER A 95 -0.38 6.69 3.47
N LYS A 96 -0.86 7.85 3.01
CA LYS A 96 -0.65 8.37 1.65
C LYS A 96 0.38 9.52 1.65
N ARG A 97 1.12 9.70 2.73
CA ARG A 97 2.27 10.61 2.78
C ARG A 97 3.29 10.22 1.72
N LEU A 98 4.04 11.20 1.25
CA LEU A 98 5.04 11.03 0.18
C LEU A 98 4.46 10.63 -1.19
N LYS A 99 3.13 10.64 -1.38
CA LYS A 99 2.51 10.55 -2.72
C LYS A 99 2.80 11.79 -3.57
N THR A 100 2.78 12.97 -2.95
CA THR A 100 2.99 14.27 -3.61
C THR A 100 3.77 15.20 -2.65
N GLY A 101 4.92 15.72 -3.07
CA GLY A 101 5.73 16.65 -2.27
C GLY A 101 7.18 16.77 -2.77
N PRO A 102 7.99 17.69 -2.20
CA PRO A 102 9.42 17.76 -2.51
C PRO A 102 10.07 16.44 -2.11
N LEU A 103 10.65 15.77 -3.09
CA LEU A 103 11.19 14.41 -3.00
C LEU A 103 12.04 14.24 -1.71
N PRO A 104 11.70 13.29 -0.82
CA PRO A 104 12.66 12.87 0.18
C PRO A 104 13.92 12.32 -0.54
N ARG A 105 15.09 12.55 0.05
CA ARG A 105 16.42 12.30 -0.55
C ARG A 105 16.60 10.87 -1.10
N CYS A 106 15.78 9.91 -0.66
CA CYS A 106 15.69 8.54 -1.17
C CYS A 106 15.16 8.42 -2.60
N CYS A 107 14.29 9.31 -3.10
CA CYS A 107 13.85 9.30 -4.50
C CYS A 107 14.92 9.87 -5.46
N LYS A 108 15.92 10.57 -4.92
CA LYS A 108 17.06 11.11 -5.70
C LYS A 108 18.06 10.01 -6.10
N LEU A 109 18.18 8.94 -5.29
CA LEU A 109 19.15 7.86 -5.52
C LEU A 109 18.79 6.98 -6.73
N ILE A 110 17.51 6.71 -6.98
CA ILE A 110 17.08 5.94 -8.16
C ILE A 110 17.13 6.81 -9.42
N HIS A 111 16.88 8.11 -9.29
CA HIS A 111 17.03 9.07 -10.38
C HIS A 111 18.45 9.09 -10.96
N ASP A 112 19.49 8.90 -10.14
CA ASP A 112 20.87 8.89 -10.62
C ASP A 112 21.31 7.55 -11.24
N LEU A 113 20.62 6.43 -10.97
CA LEU A 113 20.88 5.12 -11.59
C LEU A 113 20.16 4.92 -12.94
N VAL A 114 19.03 5.59 -13.18
CA VAL A 114 18.23 5.50 -14.44
C VAL A 114 18.65 6.57 -15.48
N ARG A 115 19.71 7.33 -15.17
CA ARG A 115 20.10 8.61 -15.77
C ARG A 115 20.55 8.60 -17.24
N GLN A 116 20.55 7.48 -17.96
CA GLN A 116 21.11 7.45 -19.31
C GLN A 116 20.09 7.64 -20.44
N HIS A 117 18.78 7.41 -20.24
CA HIS A 117 17.86 7.31 -21.40
C HIS A 117 16.44 7.89 -21.23
N THR A 118 16.09 8.58 -20.15
CA THR A 118 14.75 9.20 -20.02
C THR A 118 14.78 10.64 -19.51
N PRO A 119 13.92 11.54 -20.03
CA PRO A 119 13.80 12.90 -19.51
C PRO A 119 13.35 12.88 -18.04
N ARG A 120 13.71 13.95 -17.31
CA ARG A 120 13.60 14.16 -15.85
C ARG A 120 12.19 13.93 -15.28
N ILE A 121 11.71 12.70 -15.24
CA ILE A 121 10.49 12.31 -14.55
C ILE A 121 10.91 11.91 -13.14
N PRO A 122 10.54 12.68 -12.08
CA PRO A 122 10.81 12.27 -10.72
C PRO A 122 10.06 10.97 -10.43
N ILE A 123 10.80 9.90 -10.14
CA ILE A 123 10.21 8.62 -9.77
C ILE A 123 9.96 8.67 -8.25
N CYS A 124 8.69 8.84 -7.86
CA CYS A 124 8.25 8.77 -6.47
C CYS A 124 7.67 7.37 -6.22
N LEU A 125 8.48 6.49 -5.64
CA LEU A 125 8.02 5.16 -5.24
C LEU A 125 7.60 5.18 -3.77
N GLN A 126 6.54 4.44 -3.46
CA GLN A 126 6.14 4.18 -2.09
C GLN A 126 7.05 3.09 -1.51
N PHE A 127 7.57 3.30 -0.30
CA PHE A 127 8.31 2.29 0.43
C PHE A 127 7.68 2.01 1.80
N HIS A 128 7.77 0.75 2.22
CA HIS A 128 7.29 0.30 3.52
C HIS A 128 8.14 0.87 4.63
N GLY A 129 7.51 1.21 5.75
CA GLY A 129 8.17 1.88 6.86
C GLY A 129 8.39 3.38 6.63
N SER A 130 7.84 3.96 5.55
CA SER A 130 7.81 5.41 5.38
C SER A 130 7.01 6.12 6.48
N ASP A 131 6.10 5.40 7.13
CA ASP A 131 5.30 5.79 8.28
C ASP A 131 6.02 5.63 9.64
N ILE A 132 7.15 4.91 9.71
CA ILE A 132 7.94 4.78 10.95
C ILE A 132 8.39 6.14 11.48
N SER A 133 8.74 7.08 10.60
CA SER A 133 9.10 8.44 11.01
C SER A 133 7.90 9.22 11.56
N ASN A 134 6.68 8.91 11.09
CA ASN A 134 5.46 9.50 11.63
C ASN A 134 5.18 8.98 13.04
N VAL A 135 5.35 7.66 13.23
CA VAL A 135 5.14 6.94 14.49
C VAL A 135 6.17 7.35 15.55
N TYR A 136 7.46 7.19 15.25
CA TYR A 136 8.54 7.27 16.25
C TYR A 136 9.35 8.57 16.17
N GLY A 137 9.14 9.38 15.13
CA GLY A 137 9.79 10.68 14.96
C GLY A 137 9.07 11.83 15.66
N GLY A 138 8.05 11.55 16.48
CA GLY A 138 7.30 12.57 17.22
C GLY A 138 6.39 13.44 16.36
N GLN A 139 5.89 12.92 15.23
CA GLN A 139 4.89 13.60 14.42
C GLN A 139 3.47 13.28 14.94
N ASP A 140 2.45 13.64 14.17
CA ASP A 140 1.05 13.56 14.60
C ASP A 140 0.53 12.16 14.94
N MET A 141 1.03 11.09 14.32
CA MET A 141 0.66 9.73 14.71
C MET A 141 1.14 9.37 16.13
N ALA A 142 2.25 9.95 16.60
CA ALA A 142 2.79 9.68 17.92
C ALA A 142 1.77 10.02 19.02
N SER A 143 1.02 11.12 18.88
CA SER A 143 0.01 11.53 19.85
C SER A 143 -1.13 10.51 19.98
N TYR A 144 -1.62 9.96 18.86
CA TYR A 144 -2.63 8.88 18.89
C TYR A 144 -2.10 7.63 19.58
N LEU A 145 -0.84 7.25 19.33
CA LEU A 145 -0.26 6.04 19.92
C LEU A 145 0.05 6.20 21.41
N VAL A 146 0.49 7.38 21.85
CA VAL A 146 0.67 7.68 23.27
C VAL A 146 -0.65 7.60 24.01
N ARG A 147 -1.74 8.16 23.43
CA ARG A 147 -3.09 8.05 23.99
C ARG A 147 -3.58 6.61 24.02
N PHE A 148 -3.42 5.87 22.92
CA PHE A 148 -3.79 4.46 22.87
C PHE A 148 -3.06 3.62 23.92
N PHE A 149 -1.75 3.85 24.11
CA PHE A 149 -0.99 3.16 25.14
C PHE A 149 -1.49 3.48 26.56
N SER A 150 -1.89 4.73 26.79
CA SER A 150 -2.29 5.20 28.13
C SER A 150 -3.74 4.83 28.46
N ASN A 151 -4.62 4.84 27.45
CA ASN A 151 -6.07 4.84 27.63
C ASN A 151 -6.79 3.71 26.89
N LEU A 152 -6.09 2.92 26.07
CA LEU A 152 -6.65 1.93 25.14
C LEU A 152 -7.62 2.53 24.09
N ASP A 153 -7.52 3.85 23.87
CA ASP A 153 -8.28 4.62 22.89
C ASP A 153 -7.34 5.69 22.31
N PRO A 154 -7.16 5.78 20.97
CA PRO A 154 -6.30 6.79 20.37
C PRO A 154 -6.86 8.22 20.45
N ASN A 155 -8.12 8.39 20.87
CA ASN A 155 -8.85 9.67 20.87
C ASN A 155 -8.74 10.44 22.19
N GLY A 156 -9.37 11.64 22.24
CA GLY A 156 -9.37 12.54 23.40
C GLY A 156 -8.36 13.70 23.32
N GLY A 157 -7.73 13.90 22.16
CA GLY A 157 -6.91 15.07 21.86
C GLY A 157 -7.67 16.15 21.06
N THR A 158 -6.94 17.14 20.57
CA THR A 158 -7.44 18.17 19.65
C THR A 158 -7.35 17.75 18.17
N ASP A 159 -6.74 16.59 17.91
CA ASP A 159 -6.59 16.02 16.57
C ASP A 159 -7.93 15.49 16.04
N LEU A 160 -7.95 15.12 14.75
CA LEU A 160 -9.12 14.49 14.15
C LEU A 160 -9.53 13.21 14.89
N TYR A 161 -10.83 12.93 14.95
CA TYR A 161 -11.30 11.66 15.53
C TYR A 161 -10.83 10.48 14.67
N TRP A 162 -10.19 9.49 15.29
CA TRP A 162 -9.82 8.23 14.65
C TRP A 162 -10.98 7.24 14.83
N PRO A 163 -11.75 6.95 13.77
CA PRO A 163 -12.91 6.07 13.86
C PRO A 163 -12.49 4.64 14.21
N GLN A 164 -13.32 4.00 15.03
CA GLN A 164 -13.17 2.59 15.33
C GLN A 164 -13.61 1.76 14.11
N TYR A 165 -12.77 0.84 13.68
CA TYR A 165 -13.07 -0.04 12.56
C TYR A 165 -14.14 -1.08 12.96
N THR A 166 -15.16 -1.24 12.12
CA THR A 166 -16.06 -2.39 12.16
C THR A 166 -16.23 -3.04 10.78
N THR A 167 -16.79 -4.24 10.71
CA THR A 167 -17.14 -4.85 9.40
C THR A 167 -18.33 -4.19 8.72
N VAL A 168 -19.15 -3.44 9.47
CA VAL A 168 -20.31 -2.69 8.94
C VAL A 168 -19.89 -1.29 8.49
N GLU A 169 -19.03 -0.66 9.28
CA GLU A 169 -18.43 0.66 9.06
C GLU A 169 -16.90 0.49 9.02
N PRO A 170 -16.32 0.10 7.87
CA PRO A 170 -14.90 -0.24 7.73
C PRO A 170 -14.02 1.01 7.67
N ASP A 171 -14.26 1.95 8.57
CA ASP A 171 -13.62 3.23 8.61
C ASP A 171 -12.16 3.13 9.05
N MET A 172 -11.35 4.04 8.52
CA MET A 172 -9.93 4.13 8.79
C MET A 172 -9.44 5.58 8.70
N LEU A 173 -8.33 5.86 9.39
CA LEU A 173 -7.69 7.16 9.33
C LEU A 173 -6.68 7.23 8.19
N GLU A 174 -6.81 8.21 7.31
CA GLU A 174 -5.85 8.46 6.25
C GLU A 174 -4.83 9.52 6.68
N PHE A 175 -3.55 9.19 6.66
CA PHE A 175 -2.46 10.14 6.88
C PHE A 175 -2.02 10.72 5.55
N LEU A 176 -2.27 12.02 5.38
CA LEU A 176 -2.02 12.78 4.16
C LEU A 176 -0.76 13.62 4.27
N GLY A 177 -0.23 14.03 3.12
CA GLY A 177 0.74 15.12 3.04
C GLY A 177 0.03 16.42 2.64
N GLY A 178 0.56 17.57 3.08
CA GLY A 178 0.04 18.89 2.72
C GLY A 178 -0.65 19.61 3.89
N SER A 179 -1.58 20.51 3.58
CA SER A 179 -2.28 21.35 4.56
C SER A 179 -3.37 20.62 5.34
N ILE A 180 -3.88 19.50 4.81
CA ILE A 180 -4.80 18.61 5.51
C ILE A 180 -3.98 17.37 5.92
N PRO A 181 -3.64 17.19 7.21
CA PRO A 181 -2.75 16.12 7.64
C PRO A 181 -3.45 14.76 7.79
N HIS A 182 -4.77 14.77 8.00
CA HIS A 182 -5.60 13.57 8.22
C HIS A 182 -6.97 13.69 7.56
N TRP A 183 -7.55 12.55 7.17
CA TRP A 183 -8.92 12.48 6.64
C TRP A 183 -9.57 11.13 6.98
N PRO A 184 -10.87 11.05 7.30
CA PRO A 184 -11.55 9.77 7.44
C PRO A 184 -11.79 9.13 6.06
N THR A 185 -11.56 7.83 5.94
CA THR A 185 -11.76 7.08 4.70
C THR A 185 -12.22 5.66 5.00
N GLU A 186 -12.58 4.90 3.98
CA GLU A 186 -13.05 3.52 4.13
C GLU A 186 -12.01 2.51 3.61
N ASP A 187 -11.91 1.38 4.31
CA ASP A 187 -11.08 0.24 3.92
C ASP A 187 -11.76 -0.65 2.86
N THR A 188 -12.16 -0.06 1.73
CA THR A 188 -12.94 -0.73 0.66
C THR A 188 -12.15 -0.93 -0.63
N TYR A 189 -10.96 -0.33 -0.77
CA TYR A 189 -10.14 -0.47 -1.97
C TYR A 189 -9.71 -1.93 -2.22
N ARG A 190 -9.70 -2.34 -3.50
CA ARG A 190 -9.27 -3.68 -3.98
C ARG A 190 -9.79 -4.85 -3.13
N ALA A 191 -11.03 -4.75 -2.64
CA ALA A 191 -11.59 -5.74 -1.71
C ALA A 191 -11.66 -7.14 -2.32
N ASP A 192 -12.19 -7.27 -3.54
CA ASP A 192 -12.33 -8.57 -4.17
C ASP A 192 -10.98 -9.25 -4.41
N ALA A 193 -9.97 -8.48 -4.83
CA ALA A 193 -8.62 -8.96 -5.05
C ALA A 193 -7.98 -9.51 -3.75
N MET A 194 -8.20 -8.81 -2.63
CA MET A 194 -7.68 -9.21 -1.32
C MET A 194 -8.49 -10.32 -0.65
N ALA A 195 -9.75 -10.53 -1.06
CA ALA A 195 -10.62 -11.60 -0.57
C ALA A 195 -10.45 -12.91 -1.34
N TYR A 196 -9.82 -12.88 -2.51
CA TYR A 196 -9.60 -14.05 -3.34
C TYR A 196 -8.72 -15.10 -2.61
N PRO A 197 -9.15 -16.37 -2.49
CA PRO A 197 -8.40 -17.40 -1.78
C PRO A 197 -7.24 -17.90 -2.65
N PHE A 198 -6.01 -17.69 -2.16
CA PHE A 198 -4.78 -18.22 -2.76
C PHE A 198 -4.27 -19.45 -2.02
#